data_AF-A0AAQ3QQT6-F1
#
_entry.id   AF-A0AAQ3QQT6-F1
#
_cell.length_a   1.000
_cell.length_b   1.000
_cell.length_c   1.000
_cell.angle_alpha   90.00
_cell.angle_beta   90.00
_cell.angle_gamma   90.00
#
_symmetry.space_group_name_H-M   'P 1'
#
loop_
_entity.id
_entity.type
_entity.pdbx_description
1 polymer ?
#
loop_
_entity_poly.entity_id
_entity_poly.type
_entity_poly.pdbx_seq_one_letter_code
_entity_poly.pdbx_strand_id
1 'polypeptide(L)'
;MAGGPTIDFVPGRRDSPVCPREGRLPDAKQGVPHLRYIFYRMGLTDKEIIALSGGHTLGMAHTDRSGFQGPFTREPHIFDNSYFIELLKGETEGLLKLPTDKALLDDPEFRRYVELYAKDEDLFFKDYAESHKKLSELGFTTRQSDRFAAMETELTSLRLQMAHVMQQMVHVTQYLGQISSMASAPALSSFGASTSTSEPSS
;
A
#
# COMPACT_ATOMS: atom_id res chain seq x y z
N MET A 1 7.44 29.85 5.51
CA MET A 1 8.35 30.16 6.63
C MET A 1 9.75 29.60 6.40
N ALA A 2 9.94 28.34 5.98
CA ALA A 2 11.28 27.75 5.71
C ALA A 2 11.62 27.50 4.22
N GLY A 3 10.75 27.89 3.26
CA GLY A 3 11.02 27.74 1.82
C GLY A 3 10.49 26.46 1.15
N GLY A 4 10.01 25.48 1.93
CA GLY A 4 9.51 24.21 1.40
C GLY A 4 8.15 24.27 0.70
N PRO A 5 7.66 23.12 0.18
CA PRO A 5 6.44 23.04 -0.62
C PRO A 5 5.18 23.36 0.19
N THR A 6 4.13 23.81 -0.50
CA THR A 6 2.79 23.92 0.08
C THR A 6 2.20 22.54 0.26
N ILE A 7 1.74 22.24 1.48
CA ILE A 7 1.09 20.97 1.82
C ILE A 7 -0.37 21.25 2.13
N ASP A 8 -1.28 20.65 1.36
CA ASP A 8 -2.71 20.81 1.54
C ASP A 8 -3.16 20.23 2.88
N PHE A 9 -3.76 21.08 3.71
CA PHE A 9 -4.22 20.72 5.04
C PHE A 9 -5.73 20.43 5.05
N VAL A 10 -6.12 19.30 5.64
CA VAL A 10 -7.53 18.94 5.86
C VAL A 10 -7.84 18.93 7.36
N PRO A 11 -8.72 19.83 7.86
CA PRO A 11 -9.13 19.81 9.26
C PRO A 11 -10.11 18.67 9.55
N GLY A 12 -10.30 18.36 10.83
CA GLY A 12 -11.34 17.42 11.28
C GLY A 12 -10.84 16.16 11.98
N ARG A 13 -9.52 16.02 12.19
CA ARG A 13 -8.98 15.00 13.10
C ARG A 13 -9.59 15.18 14.49
N ARG A 14 -9.99 14.06 15.10
CA ARG A 14 -10.54 14.01 16.45
C ARG A 14 -9.48 13.54 17.42
N ASP A 15 -9.45 14.15 18.59
CA ASP A 15 -8.52 13.74 19.65
C ASP A 15 -8.88 12.34 20.16
N SER A 16 -7.85 11.53 20.38
CA SER A 16 -7.99 10.21 20.98
C SER A 16 -7.73 10.32 22.48
N PRO A 17 -8.57 9.69 23.34
CA PRO A 17 -8.29 9.60 24.77
C PRO A 17 -7.20 8.54 25.09
N VAL A 18 -6.77 7.76 24.09
CA VAL A 18 -5.80 6.68 24.24
C VAL A 18 -4.52 7.01 23.49
N CYS A 19 -3.40 6.99 24.20
CA CYS A 19 -2.07 7.04 23.61
C CYS A 19 -1.68 5.67 23.03
N PRO A 20 -1.06 5.62 21.84
CA PRO A 20 -0.54 4.37 21.30
C PRO A 20 0.60 3.82 22.16
N ARG A 21 0.83 2.50 22.10
CA ARG A 21 1.99 1.87 22.75
C ARG A 21 3.29 2.36 22.13
N GLU A 22 4.32 2.47 22.96
CA GLU A 22 5.69 2.81 22.56
C GLU A 22 6.30 1.78 21.59
N GLY A 23 7.39 2.14 20.92
CA GLY A 23 8.15 1.25 20.03
C GLY A 23 7.63 1.19 18.60
N ARG A 24 6.81 2.16 18.19
CA ARG A 24 6.25 2.22 16.82
C ARG A 24 7.00 3.17 15.88
N LEU A 25 7.89 4.00 16.40
CA LEU A 25 8.72 4.92 15.62
C LEU A 25 9.99 4.24 15.12
N PRO A 26 10.59 4.73 14.02
CA PRO A 26 11.86 4.20 13.53
C PRO A 26 12.99 4.45 14.54
N ASP A 27 13.98 3.57 14.53
CA ASP A 27 15.18 3.65 15.35
C ASP A 27 16.32 4.07 14.45
N ALA A 28 16.93 5.21 14.76
CA ALA A 28 18.01 5.82 13.99
C ALA A 28 19.25 4.94 13.85
N LYS A 29 19.39 3.88 14.67
CA LYS A 29 20.54 2.96 14.65
C LYS A 29 20.36 1.77 13.70
N GLN A 30 19.16 1.58 13.13
CA GLN A 30 18.86 0.45 12.25
C GLN A 30 18.97 0.80 10.77
N GLY A 31 18.80 -0.18 9.90
CA GLY A 31 18.93 -0.04 8.44
C GLY A 31 17.62 -0.21 7.67
N VAL A 32 17.74 -0.44 6.37
CA VAL A 32 16.63 -0.53 5.41
C VAL A 32 15.51 -1.51 5.80
N PRO A 33 15.79 -2.74 6.28
CA PRO A 33 14.72 -3.65 6.69
C PRO A 33 13.81 -3.07 7.78
N HIS A 34 14.39 -2.31 8.72
CA HIS A 34 13.64 -1.64 9.79
C HIS A 34 12.79 -0.50 9.24
N LEU A 35 13.34 0.31 8.33
CA LEU A 35 12.60 1.38 7.67
C LEU A 35 11.36 0.82 6.95
N ARG A 36 11.54 -0.19 6.08
CA ARG A 36 10.41 -0.85 5.41
C ARG A 36 9.43 -1.44 6.41
N TYR A 37 9.89 -2.14 7.45
CA TYR A 37 9.01 -2.70 8.48
C TYR A 37 8.11 -1.65 9.14
N ILE A 38 8.67 -0.49 9.52
CA ILE A 38 7.94 0.58 10.20
C ILE A 38 6.99 1.32 9.24
N PHE A 39 7.50 1.72 8.08
CA PHE A 39 6.77 2.59 7.15
C PHE A 39 5.77 1.81 6.26
N TYR A 40 6.04 0.54 5.93
CA TYR A 40 5.06 -0.28 5.21
C TYR A 40 3.82 -0.57 6.05
N ARG A 41 3.98 -0.73 7.37
CA ARG A 41 2.85 -0.81 8.31
C ARG A 41 1.99 0.47 8.28
N MET A 42 2.57 1.61 7.91
CA MET A 42 1.86 2.87 7.71
C MET A 42 1.28 3.02 6.29
N GLY A 43 1.44 2.02 5.42
CA GLY A 43 1.01 2.07 4.02
C GLY A 43 1.86 2.99 3.15
N LEU A 44 3.08 3.32 3.58
CA LEU A 44 4.02 4.16 2.84
C LEU A 44 4.94 3.31 1.97
N THR A 45 5.24 3.81 0.78
CA THR A 45 6.09 3.20 -0.25
C THR A 45 7.55 3.63 -0.09
N ASP A 46 8.45 2.95 -0.79
CA ASP A 46 9.87 3.29 -0.79
C ASP A 46 10.16 4.73 -1.22
N LYS A 47 9.44 5.23 -2.24
CA LYS A 47 9.50 6.66 -2.64
C LYS A 47 9.17 7.59 -1.48
N GLU A 48 8.07 7.31 -0.78
CA GLU A 48 7.56 8.16 0.30
C GLU A 48 8.48 8.12 1.52
N ILE A 49 9.13 6.98 1.81
CA ILE A 49 10.15 6.88 2.86
C ILE A 49 11.33 7.82 2.58
N ILE A 50 11.83 7.81 1.34
CA ILE A 50 12.99 8.65 0.97
C ILE A 50 12.61 10.12 0.92
N ALA A 51 11.45 10.46 0.36
CA ALA A 51 10.96 11.82 0.37
C ALA A 51 10.86 12.34 1.81
N LEU A 52 10.18 11.61 2.71
CA LEU A 52 10.02 12.01 4.11
C LEU A 52 11.34 12.09 4.89
N SER A 53 12.33 11.25 4.56
CA SER A 53 13.67 11.33 5.15
C SER A 53 14.36 12.66 4.84
N GLY A 54 14.03 13.27 3.69
CA GLY A 54 14.44 14.64 3.34
C GLY A 54 13.99 15.71 4.33
N GLY A 55 13.04 15.42 5.23
CA GLY A 55 12.66 16.31 6.32
C GLY A 55 13.81 16.64 7.27
N HIS A 56 14.85 15.78 7.34
CA HIS A 56 16.10 16.07 8.05
C HIS A 56 16.88 17.25 7.47
N THR A 57 16.51 17.79 6.30
CA THR A 57 17.07 19.07 5.81
C THR A 57 16.86 20.21 6.83
N LEU A 58 15.81 20.12 7.64
CA LEU A 58 15.55 21.03 8.75
C LEU A 58 16.00 20.46 10.11
N GLY A 59 16.56 21.34 10.92
CA GLY A 59 16.88 21.08 12.32
C GLY A 59 18.18 20.30 12.52
N MET A 60 18.27 19.69 13.71
CA MET A 60 19.47 19.00 14.17
C MET A 60 19.15 17.99 15.27
N ALA A 61 20.05 17.04 15.48
CA ALA A 61 20.00 16.17 16.65
C ALA A 61 20.68 16.80 17.86
N HIS A 62 20.24 16.38 19.05
CA HIS A 62 20.79 16.81 20.34
C HIS A 62 21.07 15.60 21.22
N THR A 63 22.25 15.59 21.84
CA THR A 63 22.75 14.46 22.65
C THR A 63 21.81 14.10 23.79
N ASP A 64 21.20 15.09 24.45
CA ASP A 64 20.26 14.94 25.55
C ASP A 64 18.87 14.40 25.14
N ARG A 65 18.60 14.30 23.83
CA ARG A 65 17.32 13.80 23.29
C ARG A 65 17.46 12.42 22.65
N SER A 66 18.36 12.31 21.67
CA SER A 66 18.50 11.08 20.86
C SER A 66 19.85 10.37 21.03
N GLY A 67 20.80 11.00 21.74
CA GLY A 67 22.19 10.55 21.80
C GLY A 67 23.02 10.87 20.55
N PHE A 68 22.43 11.53 19.54
CA PHE A 68 23.13 12.04 18.35
C PHE A 68 23.24 13.57 18.42
N GLN A 69 24.23 14.16 17.75
CA GLN A 69 24.49 15.60 17.81
C GLN A 69 24.80 16.17 16.42
N GLY A 70 24.23 17.34 16.13
CA GLY A 70 24.59 18.15 14.97
C GLY A 70 23.49 18.23 13.91
N PRO A 71 23.58 19.23 13.01
CA PRO A 71 22.64 19.41 11.91
C PRO A 71 22.97 18.44 10.77
N PHE A 72 21.99 18.13 9.92
CA PHE A 72 22.20 17.31 8.73
C PHE A 72 22.69 18.13 7.53
N THR A 73 22.38 19.44 7.53
CA THR A 73 22.71 20.39 6.47
C THR A 73 23.42 21.61 7.04
N ARG A 74 24.04 22.41 6.17
CA ARG A 74 24.73 23.66 6.57
C ARG A 74 23.74 24.76 6.98
N GLU A 75 22.55 24.75 6.42
CA GLU A 75 21.50 25.74 6.65
C GLU A 75 20.24 25.06 7.22
N PRO A 76 20.26 24.63 8.50
CA PRO A 76 19.22 23.77 9.09
C PRO A 76 17.84 24.46 9.30
N HIS A 77 17.66 25.65 8.73
CA HIS A 77 16.43 26.45 8.79
C HIS A 77 15.84 26.71 7.40
N ILE A 78 16.49 26.20 6.35
CA ILE A 78 16.04 26.26 4.96
C ILE A 78 15.59 24.86 4.56
N PHE A 79 14.39 24.76 4.00
CA PHE A 79 13.86 23.52 3.46
C PHE A 79 14.17 23.47 1.98
N ASP A 80 15.17 22.67 1.63
CA ASP A 80 15.71 22.46 0.29
C ASP A 80 16.12 20.98 0.12
N ASN A 81 16.72 20.62 -1.02
CA ASN A 81 17.24 19.27 -1.24
C ASN A 81 18.67 19.02 -0.70
N SER A 82 19.24 19.92 0.11
CA SER A 82 20.62 19.84 0.61
C SER A 82 20.89 18.57 1.41
N TYR A 83 19.89 18.02 2.11
CA TYR A 83 20.01 16.74 2.80
C TYR A 83 20.52 15.62 1.88
N PHE A 84 19.94 15.47 0.67
CA PHE A 84 20.34 14.42 -0.26
C PHE A 84 21.71 14.70 -0.88
N ILE A 85 22.01 15.97 -1.16
CA ILE A 85 23.31 16.40 -1.66
C ILE A 85 24.42 16.07 -0.65
N GLU A 86 24.22 16.43 0.63
CA GLU A 86 25.18 16.14 1.69
C GLU A 86 25.27 14.65 1.99
N LEU A 87 24.18 13.89 1.84
CA LEU A 87 24.19 12.43 2.00
C LEU A 87 25.10 11.75 0.97
N LEU A 88 25.01 12.15 -0.31
CA LEU A 88 25.83 11.61 -1.39
C LEU A 88 27.32 11.97 -1.29
N LYS A 89 27.67 13.07 -0.61
CA LYS A 89 29.07 13.47 -0.36
C LYS A 89 29.80 12.57 0.66
N GLY A 90 29.08 11.74 1.41
CA GLY A 90 29.66 10.94 2.49
C GLY A 90 29.95 11.77 3.75
N GLU A 91 30.84 11.33 4.64
CA GLU A 91 31.13 12.05 5.89
C GLU A 91 31.64 13.46 5.63
N THR A 92 31.04 14.45 6.30
CA THR A 92 31.42 15.86 6.18
C THR A 92 31.54 16.43 7.58
N GLU A 93 32.66 17.11 7.85
CA GLU A 93 32.92 17.67 9.18
C GLU A 93 31.80 18.63 9.61
N GLY A 94 31.32 18.44 10.84
CA GLY A 94 30.24 19.25 11.43
C GLY A 94 28.82 18.86 11.00
N LEU A 95 28.64 17.93 10.07
CA LEU A 95 27.33 17.44 9.64
C LEU A 95 27.06 16.02 10.14
N LEU A 96 25.83 15.80 10.59
CA LEU A 96 25.33 14.52 11.07
C LEU A 96 24.80 13.68 9.93
N LYS A 97 25.09 12.38 10.00
CA LYS A 97 24.45 11.32 9.20
C LYS A 97 24.14 10.15 10.12
N LEU A 98 22.86 9.88 10.36
CA LEU A 98 22.45 8.74 11.18
C LEU A 98 22.71 7.43 10.44
N PRO A 99 22.85 6.30 11.16
CA PRO A 99 22.88 4.99 10.52
C PRO A 99 21.70 4.74 9.56
N THR A 100 20.50 5.19 9.91
CA THR A 100 19.33 5.13 9.01
C THR A 100 19.49 5.96 7.73
N ASP A 101 20.13 7.14 7.79
CA ASP A 101 20.36 7.97 6.60
C ASP A 101 21.40 7.31 5.68
N LYS A 102 22.48 6.77 6.25
CA LYS A 102 23.52 6.06 5.49
C LYS A 102 22.95 4.82 4.80
N ALA A 103 22.06 4.10 5.50
CA ALA A 103 21.41 2.92 4.96
C ALA A 103 20.58 3.20 3.69
N LEU A 104 20.14 4.45 3.46
CA LEU A 104 19.44 4.83 2.23
C LEU A 104 20.31 4.67 0.98
N LEU A 105 21.64 4.70 1.13
CA LEU A 105 22.59 4.52 0.04
C LEU A 105 22.96 3.05 -0.23
N ASP A 106 22.63 2.16 0.72
CA ASP A 106 22.96 0.73 0.65
C ASP A 106 21.93 -0.06 -0.18
N ASP A 107 20.68 0.39 -0.21
CA ASP A 107 19.60 -0.21 -1.00
C ASP A 107 19.48 0.45 -2.39
N PRO A 108 19.55 -0.31 -3.49
CA PRO A 108 19.52 0.27 -4.84
C PRO A 108 18.24 1.04 -5.17
N GLU A 109 17.09 0.64 -4.63
CA GLU A 109 15.81 1.30 -4.89
C GLU A 109 15.74 2.64 -4.14
N PHE A 110 16.15 2.65 -2.86
CA PHE A 110 16.28 3.87 -2.07
C PHE A 110 17.30 4.84 -2.67
N ARG A 111 18.49 4.34 -3.01
CA ARG A 111 19.56 5.14 -3.60
C ARG A 111 19.11 5.85 -4.88
N ARG A 112 18.30 5.18 -5.72
CA ARG A 112 17.72 5.78 -6.93
C ARG A 112 16.94 7.06 -6.61
N TYR A 113 16.12 7.05 -5.55
CA TYR A 113 15.35 8.23 -5.14
C TYR A 113 16.24 9.29 -4.48
N VAL A 114 17.25 8.89 -3.69
CA VAL A 114 18.23 9.83 -3.12
C VAL A 114 18.97 10.59 -4.23
N GLU A 115 19.47 9.88 -5.25
CA GLU A 115 20.16 10.50 -6.39
C GLU A 115 19.22 11.35 -7.25
N LEU A 116 17.93 10.98 -7.32
CA LEU A 116 16.92 11.75 -8.02
C LEU A 116 16.64 13.08 -7.32
N TYR A 117 16.37 13.06 -6.01
CA TYR A 117 16.08 14.26 -5.24
C TYR A 117 17.27 15.17 -5.07
N ALA A 118 18.49 14.63 -5.03
CA ALA A 118 19.72 15.45 -5.05
C ALA A 118 19.90 16.22 -6.37
N LYS A 119 19.33 15.74 -7.49
CA LYS A 119 19.42 16.38 -8.81
C LYS A 119 18.23 17.31 -9.11
N ASP A 120 17.06 17.00 -8.56
CA ASP A 120 15.80 17.66 -8.88
C ASP A 120 15.04 18.01 -7.59
N GLU A 121 15.18 19.28 -7.18
CA GLU A 121 14.52 19.82 -5.99
C GLU A 121 13.01 19.96 -6.17
N ASP A 122 12.55 20.35 -7.36
CA ASP A 122 11.11 20.51 -7.64
C ASP A 122 10.39 19.16 -7.51
N LEU A 123 11.02 18.09 -8.00
CA LEU A 123 10.50 16.75 -7.85
C LEU A 123 10.54 16.27 -6.39
N PHE A 124 11.60 16.59 -5.64
CA PHE A 124 11.64 16.36 -4.20
C PHE A 124 10.48 17.07 -3.49
N PHE A 125 10.26 18.34 -3.79
CA PHE A 125 9.20 19.13 -3.18
C PHE A 125 7.81 18.57 -3.47
N LYS A 126 7.57 18.16 -4.72
CA LYS A 126 6.32 17.51 -5.12
C LYS A 126 6.09 16.21 -4.33
N ASP A 127 7.07 15.30 -4.36
CA ASP A 127 6.94 14.00 -3.69
C ASP A 127 6.88 14.15 -2.16
N TYR A 128 7.62 15.10 -1.59
CA TYR A 128 7.56 15.43 -0.17
C TYR A 128 6.17 15.91 0.23
N ALA A 129 5.55 16.80 -0.55
CA ALA A 129 4.22 17.32 -0.26
C ALA A 129 3.16 16.21 -0.26
N GLU A 130 3.18 15.34 -1.29
CA GLU A 130 2.30 14.18 -1.40
C GLU A 130 2.50 13.22 -0.20
N SER A 131 3.76 12.90 0.11
CA SER A 131 4.12 11.96 1.19
C SER A 131 3.78 12.51 2.57
N HIS A 132 4.05 13.80 2.83
CA HIS A 132 3.78 14.45 4.10
C HIS A 132 2.28 14.62 4.32
N LYS A 133 1.51 14.92 3.28
CA LYS A 133 0.04 14.93 3.36
C LYS A 133 -0.48 13.55 3.78
N LYS A 134 -0.06 12.50 3.08
CA LYS A 134 -0.44 11.12 3.40
C LYS A 134 -0.05 10.73 4.84
N LEU A 135 1.16 11.09 5.27
CA LEU A 135 1.63 10.87 6.65
C LEU A 135 0.74 11.60 7.67
N SER A 136 0.38 12.85 7.39
CA SER A 136 -0.43 13.69 8.29
C SER A 136 -1.89 13.21 8.43
N GLU A 137 -2.37 12.45 7.44
CA GLU A 137 -3.73 11.92 7.36
C GLU A 137 -3.80 10.41 7.70
N LEU A 138 -2.72 9.80 8.19
CA LEU A 138 -2.74 8.39 8.60
C LEU A 138 -3.81 8.13 9.67
N GLY A 139 -4.69 7.16 9.40
CA GLY A 139 -5.79 6.81 10.28
C GLY A 139 -6.92 7.83 10.32
N PHE A 140 -6.87 8.89 9.50
CA PHE A 140 -7.96 9.85 9.33
C PHE A 140 -8.82 9.47 8.13
N THR A 141 -10.12 9.30 8.36
CA THR A 141 -11.10 9.21 7.28
C THR A 141 -12.01 10.43 7.32
N THR A 142 -12.21 11.03 6.15
CA THR A 142 -13.23 12.06 5.98
C THR A 142 -14.60 11.39 5.87
N ARG A 143 -15.65 12.12 6.24
CA ARG A 143 -17.04 11.68 6.04
C ARG A 143 -17.34 11.36 4.57
N GLN A 144 -16.62 11.98 3.64
CA GLN A 144 -16.77 11.74 2.21
C GLN A 144 -16.08 10.45 1.77
N SER A 145 -14.85 10.20 2.25
CA SER A 145 -14.17 8.91 2.04
C SER A 145 -14.93 7.73 2.66
N ASP A 146 -15.54 7.92 3.84
CA ASP A 146 -16.40 6.88 4.45
C ASP A 146 -17.60 6.54 3.54
N ARG A 147 -18.23 7.55 2.93
CA ARG A 147 -19.34 7.36 2.00
C ARG A 147 -18.91 6.67 0.70
N PHE A 148 -17.75 7.02 0.15
CA PHE A 148 -17.23 6.37 -1.04
C PHE A 148 -16.86 4.91 -0.78
N ALA A 149 -16.19 4.61 0.34
CA ALA A 149 -15.86 3.24 0.73
C ALA A 149 -17.12 2.39 0.97
N ALA A 150 -18.16 2.96 1.58
CA ALA A 150 -19.45 2.30 1.73
C ALA A 150 -20.09 1.99 0.37
N MET A 151 -20.07 2.95 -0.56
CA MET A 151 -20.63 2.78 -1.90
C MET A 151 -19.87 1.73 -2.73
N GLU A 152 -18.54 1.67 -2.62
CA GLU A 152 -17.72 0.66 -3.29
C GLU A 152 -17.96 -0.75 -2.74
N THR A 153 -18.18 -0.85 -1.43
CA THR A 153 -18.57 -2.13 -0.78
C THR A 153 -19.93 -2.60 -1.29
N GLU A 154 -20.91 -1.69 -1.41
CA GLU A 154 -22.22 -2.01 -1.99
C GLU A 154 -22.11 -2.41 -3.46
N LEU A 155 -21.30 -1.70 -4.27
CA LEU A 155 -21.05 -2.04 -5.67
C LEU A 155 -20.38 -3.41 -5.82
N THR A 156 -19.44 -3.75 -4.94
CA THR A 156 -18.75 -5.05 -4.95
C THR A 156 -19.71 -6.17 -4.57
N SER A 157 -20.54 -5.95 -3.55
CA SER A 157 -21.61 -6.86 -3.15
C SER A 157 -22.60 -7.10 -4.31
N LEU A 158 -23.03 -6.02 -4.99
CA LEU A 158 -23.93 -6.09 -6.12
C LEU A 158 -23.29 -6.84 -7.31
N ARG A 159 -22.01 -6.58 -7.60
CA ARG A 159 -21.25 -7.32 -8.64
C ARG A 159 -21.18 -8.82 -8.34
N LEU A 160 -20.93 -9.20 -7.08
CA LEU A 160 -20.92 -10.60 -6.66
C LEU A 160 -22.30 -11.25 -6.77
N GLN A 161 -23.36 -10.53 -6.37
CA GLN A 161 -24.73 -11.00 -6.48
C GLN A 161 -25.13 -11.19 -7.95
N MET A 162 -24.78 -10.25 -8.82
CA MET A 162 -24.98 -10.38 -10.27
C MET A 162 -24.18 -11.56 -10.85
N ALA A 163 -22.93 -11.76 -10.45
CA ALA A 163 -22.14 -12.92 -10.89
C ALA A 163 -22.79 -14.25 -10.48
N HIS A 164 -23.35 -14.32 -9.27
CA HIS A 164 -24.08 -15.50 -8.80
C HIS A 164 -25.34 -15.77 -9.63
N VAL A 165 -26.13 -14.72 -9.93
CA VAL A 165 -27.33 -14.85 -10.78
C VAL A 165 -26.96 -15.28 -12.20
N MET A 166 -25.89 -14.71 -12.77
CA MET A 166 -25.41 -15.11 -14.10
C MET A 166 -24.99 -16.58 -14.11
N GLN A 167 -24.34 -17.06 -13.05
CA GLN A 167 -23.94 -18.46 -12.94
C GLN A 167 -25.16 -19.40 -12.81
N GLN A 168 -26.20 -18.99 -12.07
CA GLN A 168 -27.47 -19.73 -12.02
C GLN A 168 -28.15 -19.78 -13.39
N MET A 169 -28.17 -18.69 -14.16
CA MET A 169 -28.76 -18.70 -15.51
C MET A 169 -28.01 -19.60 -16.49
N VAL A 170 -26.68 -19.68 -16.39
CA VAL A 170 -25.88 -20.64 -17.17
C VAL A 170 -26.27 -22.07 -16.81
N HIS A 171 -26.40 -22.39 -15.52
CA HIS A 171 -26.81 -23.73 -15.08
C HIS A 171 -28.21 -24.10 -15.57
N VAL A 172 -29.18 -23.17 -15.52
CA VAL A 172 -30.54 -23.39 -16.03
C VAL A 172 -30.52 -23.65 -17.54
N THR A 173 -29.75 -22.89 -18.30
CA THR A 173 -29.64 -23.06 -19.75
C THR A 173 -29.04 -24.42 -20.12
N GLN A 174 -28.01 -24.86 -19.39
CA GLN A 174 -27.43 -26.19 -19.56
C GLN A 174 -28.43 -27.31 -19.26
N TYR A 175 -29.20 -27.17 -18.17
CA TYR A 175 -30.23 -28.15 -17.79
C TYR A 175 -31.36 -28.25 -18.82
N LEU A 176 -31.84 -27.10 -19.33
CA LEU A 176 -32.83 -27.07 -20.40
C LEU A 176 -32.29 -27.68 -21.71
N GLY A 177 -31.00 -27.48 -22.01
CA GLY A 177 -30.32 -28.12 -23.14
C GLY A 177 -30.28 -29.65 -23.02
N GLN A 178 -30.01 -30.17 -21.82
CA GLN A 178 -30.04 -31.61 -21.55
C GLN A 178 -31.45 -32.20 -21.74
N ILE A 179 -32.49 -31.52 -21.24
CA ILE A 179 -33.89 -31.95 -21.43
C ILE A 179 -34.26 -31.98 -22.91
N SER A 180 -33.90 -30.94 -23.67
CA SER A 180 -34.15 -30.87 -25.12
C SER A 180 -33.46 -32.01 -25.89
N SER A 181 -32.22 -32.34 -25.51
CA SER A 181 -31.48 -33.48 -26.08
C SER A 181 -32.15 -34.82 -25.77
N MET A 182 -32.73 -34.98 -24.58
CA MET A 182 -33.41 -36.23 -24.19
C MET A 182 -34.77 -36.39 -24.90
N ALA A 183 -35.46 -35.30 -25.19
CA ALA A 183 -36.71 -35.32 -25.94
C ALA A 183 -36.55 -35.69 -27.44
N SER A 184 -35.33 -35.60 -27.98
CA SER A 184 -35.02 -35.92 -29.39
C SER A 184 -34.42 -37.31 -29.61
N ALA A 185 -34.37 -38.17 -28.58
CA ALA A 185 -33.86 -39.53 -28.72
C ALA A 185 -34.83 -40.38 -29.57
N PRO A 186 -34.35 -41.10 -30.61
CA PRO A 186 -35.21 -41.93 -31.45
C PRO A 186 -35.73 -43.14 -30.65
N ALA A 187 -37.02 -43.44 -30.78
CA ALA A 187 -37.64 -44.61 -30.17
C ALA A 187 -36.94 -45.89 -30.63
N LEU A 188 -36.35 -46.63 -29.68
CA LEU A 188 -35.77 -47.95 -29.93
C LEU A 188 -36.86 -48.91 -30.41
N SER A 189 -36.60 -49.53 -31.55
CA SER A 189 -37.42 -50.58 -32.15
C SER A 189 -37.56 -51.78 -31.20
N SER A 190 -38.77 -52.34 -31.20
CA SER A 190 -39.28 -53.36 -30.29
C SER A 190 -38.56 -54.72 -30.38
N PHE A 191 -38.07 -55.14 -29.21
CA PHE A 191 -38.06 -56.48 -28.60
C PHE A 191 -38.55 -57.67 -29.47
N GLY A 192 -37.63 -58.60 -29.77
CA GLY A 192 -37.96 -59.97 -30.15
C GLY A 192 -38.28 -60.81 -28.90
N ALA A 193 -39.44 -61.45 -28.89
CA ALA A 193 -39.87 -62.38 -27.85
C ALA A 193 -39.51 -63.82 -28.23
N SER A 194 -38.70 -64.49 -27.41
CA SER A 194 -38.56 -65.95 -27.40
C SER A 194 -39.12 -66.47 -26.07
N THR A 195 -40.28 -67.11 -26.13
CA THR A 195 -40.89 -67.83 -25.01
C THR A 195 -40.43 -69.29 -25.03
N SER A 196 -39.68 -69.73 -24.01
CA SER A 196 -39.51 -71.15 -23.69
C SER A 196 -40.24 -71.45 -22.38
N THR A 197 -41.38 -72.14 -22.50
CA THR A 197 -42.13 -72.74 -21.38
C THR A 197 -41.54 -74.11 -21.05
N SER A 198 -41.12 -74.27 -19.80
CA SER A 198 -40.75 -75.54 -19.16
C SER A 198 -42.00 -76.23 -18.58
N GLU A 199 -42.26 -77.48 -18.97
CA GLU A 199 -43.16 -78.42 -18.27
C GLU A 199 -42.45 -79.10 -17.08
N PRO A 200 -43.17 -79.54 -16.03
CA PRO A 200 -42.61 -80.36 -14.96
C PRO A 200 -43.00 -81.86 -15.05
N SER A 201 -41.97 -82.70 -14.92
CA SER A 201 -41.89 -84.01 -14.23
C SER A 201 -43.00 -85.07 -14.38
N SER A 202 -42.62 -86.24 -14.94
CA SER A 202 -42.64 -87.57 -14.29
C SER A 202 -41.77 -88.55 -15.07
#